data_AF-A0A1M3T8Y3-F1
#
_entry.id   AF-A0A1M3T8Y3-F1
#
_cell.length_a   1.000
_cell.length_b   1.000
_cell.length_c   1.000
_cell.angle_alpha   90.00
_cell.angle_beta   90.00
_cell.angle_gamma   90.00
#
_symmetry.space_group_name_H-M   'P 1'
#
loop_
_entity.id
_entity.type
_entity.pdbx_description
1 polymer ?
#
loop_
_entity_poly.entity_id
_entity_poly.type
_entity_poly.pdbx_seq_one_letter_code
_entity_poly.pdbx_strand_id
1 'polypeptide(L)'
;MPKCCFMSCPRPQDALSKYCDTHSTALIEYVATHKSWLPTTVEWTPCPTPDTKIELQLLKDWHTHSPKDVWIVDFEFVTVGGTASPIPVQLAIRQIDGVLLLETNVDYCLSFDEFSENIGPLRTERYLVPQILQRCYGSGPRTNGLAPTEIRARIYDLGYDPGKTKILSWFSVQDMQCFQRILLQGNDVIVPKEGHQTCKNFQEVDLGMLCKRLLPHSWPSLKLVTVHGSIMAKQGQRVDSDLYHNASGDTAAVVDIVKELLSLV
;
A
#
# COMPACT_ATOMS: atom_id res chain seq x y z
N MET A 1 27.87 -16.36 5.37
CA MET A 1 26.55 -15.97 5.92
C MET A 1 26.64 -14.57 6.49
N PRO A 2 25.63 -13.71 6.29
CA PRO A 2 25.59 -12.39 6.92
C PRO A 2 25.65 -12.52 8.45
N LYS A 3 26.27 -11.54 9.12
CA LYS A 3 26.35 -11.51 10.60
C LYS A 3 25.04 -10.96 11.18
N CYS A 4 24.68 -11.45 12.36
CA CYS A 4 23.59 -10.90 13.16
C CYS A 4 23.68 -9.36 13.25
N CYS A 5 22.58 -8.65 13.02
CA CYS A 5 22.54 -7.19 13.05
C CYS A 5 22.63 -6.58 14.46
N PHE A 6 22.75 -7.39 15.51
CA PHE A 6 23.05 -6.89 16.86
C PHE A 6 24.54 -6.51 16.91
N MET A 7 24.86 -5.23 17.17
CA MET A 7 26.18 -4.62 16.90
C MET A 7 27.41 -5.36 17.47
N SER A 8 27.23 -6.19 18.50
CA SER A 8 28.29 -6.96 19.15
C SER A 8 28.20 -8.49 18.92
N CYS A 9 27.26 -8.98 18.13
CA CYS A 9 27.01 -10.41 17.99
C CYS A 9 27.88 -11.04 16.89
N PRO A 10 28.71 -12.06 17.21
CA PRO A 10 29.54 -12.73 16.21
C PRO A 10 28.80 -13.83 15.44
N ARG A 11 27.56 -14.16 15.82
CA ARG A 11 26.80 -15.29 15.25
C ARG A 11 26.23 -14.94 13.86
N PRO A 12 26.06 -15.95 12.97
CA PRO A 12 25.38 -15.75 11.70
C PRO A 12 23.91 -15.39 11.91
N GLN A 13 23.31 -14.73 10.93
CA GLN A 13 21.86 -14.52 10.87
C GLN A 13 21.13 -15.86 10.76
N ASP A 14 19.95 -15.91 11.37
CA ASP A 14 18.96 -16.95 11.10
C ASP A 14 18.39 -16.78 9.67
N ALA A 15 17.87 -17.85 9.08
CA ALA A 15 17.37 -17.83 7.70
C ALA A 15 16.17 -16.88 7.51
N LEU A 16 15.40 -16.62 8.58
CA LEU A 16 14.15 -15.86 8.54
C LEU A 16 14.25 -14.52 9.30
N SER A 17 15.41 -14.17 9.84
CA SER A 17 15.59 -12.98 10.69
C SER A 17 16.90 -12.24 10.38
N LYS A 18 16.90 -10.93 10.60
CA LYS A 18 18.13 -10.10 10.56
C LYS A 18 19.04 -10.37 11.77
N TYR A 19 18.58 -11.16 12.74
CA TYR A 19 19.30 -11.53 13.95
C TYR A 19 19.58 -13.04 13.98
N CYS A 20 20.52 -13.48 14.83
CA CYS A 20 20.70 -14.91 15.10
C CYS A 20 19.51 -15.49 15.88
N ASP A 21 19.44 -16.81 16.01
CA ASP A 21 18.43 -17.53 16.79
C ASP A 21 18.20 -16.92 18.18
N THR A 22 19.29 -16.66 18.89
CA THR A 22 19.30 -16.27 20.29
C THR A 22 18.79 -14.86 20.48
N HIS A 23 19.21 -13.93 19.61
CA HIS A 23 18.72 -12.55 19.67
C HIS A 23 17.28 -12.45 19.16
N SER A 24 16.88 -13.26 18.18
CA SER A 24 15.49 -13.31 17.73
C SER A 24 14.59 -13.80 18.86
N THR A 25 14.93 -14.91 19.52
CA THR A 25 14.20 -15.43 20.68
C THR A 25 14.17 -14.42 21.82
N ALA A 26 15.31 -13.82 22.17
CA ALA A 26 15.37 -12.83 23.24
C ALA A 26 14.50 -11.59 22.94
N LEU A 27 14.45 -11.13 21.68
CA LEU A 27 13.56 -10.04 21.28
C LEU A 27 12.09 -10.44 21.37
N ILE A 28 11.74 -11.65 20.93
CA ILE A 28 10.37 -12.18 21.04
C ILE A 28 9.95 -12.27 22.52
N GLU A 29 10.79 -12.83 23.37
CA GLU A 29 10.55 -12.93 24.82
C GLU A 29 10.47 -11.55 25.48
N TYR A 30 11.36 -10.63 25.09
CA TYR A 30 11.34 -9.25 25.58
C TYR A 30 10.02 -8.55 25.22
N VAL A 31 9.57 -8.64 23.97
CA VAL A 31 8.27 -8.09 23.54
C VAL A 31 7.09 -8.77 24.23
N ALA A 32 7.13 -10.09 24.40
CA ALA A 32 6.08 -10.86 25.07
C ALA A 32 5.93 -10.50 26.56
N THR A 33 7.04 -10.19 27.23
CA THR A 33 7.09 -9.81 28.65
C THR A 33 6.86 -8.30 28.88
N HIS A 34 7.19 -7.46 27.90
CA HIS A 34 7.04 -6.00 27.96
C HIS A 34 5.87 -5.51 27.11
N LYS A 35 4.76 -6.26 27.05
CA LYS A 35 3.54 -5.88 26.33
C LYS A 35 3.01 -4.48 26.69
N SER A 36 3.34 -3.95 27.86
CA SER A 36 3.01 -2.59 28.30
C SER A 36 3.75 -1.47 27.54
N TRP A 37 4.79 -1.80 26.78
CA TRP A 37 5.56 -0.86 25.93
C TRP A 37 5.17 -0.94 24.46
N LEU A 38 4.44 -1.99 24.06
CA LEU A 38 3.67 -1.94 22.82
C LEU A 38 2.59 -0.89 23.05
N PRO A 39 2.41 0.10 22.17
CA PRO A 39 1.34 1.07 22.35
C PRO A 39 0.03 0.30 22.53
N THR A 40 -0.53 0.36 23.75
CA THR A 40 -1.96 0.18 23.95
C THR A 40 -2.63 1.06 22.91
N THR A 41 -3.48 0.45 22.07
CA THR A 41 -4.30 1.11 21.02
C THR A 41 -4.32 2.62 21.19
N VAL A 42 -3.50 3.32 20.39
CA VAL A 42 -3.42 4.78 20.50
C VAL A 42 -4.76 5.31 20.05
N GLU A 43 -5.44 5.99 20.96
CA GLU A 43 -6.80 6.46 20.73
C GLU A 43 -6.83 7.47 19.59
N TRP A 44 -7.68 7.22 18.59
CA TRP A 44 -7.89 8.12 17.47
C TRP A 44 -8.45 9.46 17.96
N THR A 45 -7.55 10.43 18.12
CA THR A 45 -7.79 11.76 18.70
C THR A 45 -7.30 12.85 17.73
N PRO A 46 -7.94 12.98 16.55
CA PRO A 46 -7.55 13.98 15.58
C PRO A 46 -7.86 15.40 16.09
N CYS A 47 -6.96 16.34 15.79
CA CYS A 47 -7.06 17.75 16.15
C CYS A 47 -7.11 18.61 14.87
N PRO A 48 -8.31 18.86 14.29
CA PRO A 48 -8.44 19.70 13.12
C PRO A 48 -7.96 21.14 13.36
N THR A 49 -7.18 21.66 12.42
CA THR A 49 -6.75 23.07 12.35
C THR A 49 -7.50 23.78 11.22
N PRO A 50 -7.47 25.12 11.13
CA PRO A 50 -8.07 25.83 10.00
C PRO A 50 -7.59 25.31 8.64
N ASP A 51 -6.30 24.99 8.50
CA ASP A 51 -5.73 24.48 7.25
C ASP A 51 -6.24 23.07 6.93
N THR A 52 -6.21 22.15 7.90
CA THR A 52 -6.68 20.78 7.64
C THR A 52 -8.19 20.73 7.39
N LYS A 53 -8.97 21.67 7.93
CA LYS A 53 -10.41 21.79 7.65
C LYS A 53 -10.69 22.10 6.17
N ILE A 54 -9.82 22.80 5.46
CA ILE A 54 -9.99 23.07 4.03
C ILE A 54 -9.92 21.74 3.24
N GLU A 55 -8.91 20.92 3.51
CA GLU A 55 -8.75 19.61 2.86
C GLU A 55 -9.84 18.62 3.26
N LEU A 56 -10.25 18.61 4.53
CA LEU A 56 -11.36 17.80 5.00
C LEU A 56 -12.69 18.20 4.33
N GLN A 57 -12.94 19.50 4.17
CA GLN A 57 -14.11 19.99 3.45
C GLN A 57 -14.06 19.59 1.98
N LEU A 58 -12.89 19.68 1.34
CA LEU A 58 -12.70 19.24 -0.05
C LEU A 58 -13.01 17.75 -0.22
N LEU A 59 -12.53 16.90 0.70
CA LEU A 59 -12.87 15.46 0.72
C LEU A 59 -14.38 15.25 0.88
N LYS A 60 -15.03 16.02 1.77
CA LYS A 60 -16.48 15.95 1.99
C LYS A 60 -17.28 16.36 0.76
N ASP A 61 -16.84 17.42 0.08
CA ASP A 61 -17.48 17.91 -1.14
C ASP A 61 -17.35 16.87 -2.26
N TRP A 62 -16.17 16.27 -2.44
CA TRP A 62 -15.95 15.19 -3.40
C TRP A 62 -16.80 13.96 -3.10
N HIS A 63 -16.81 13.50 -1.85
CA HIS A 63 -17.60 12.34 -1.44
C HIS A 63 -19.11 12.58 -1.64
N THR A 64 -19.60 13.80 -1.37
CA THR A 64 -21.03 14.12 -1.42
C THR A 64 -21.52 14.38 -2.84
N HIS A 65 -20.74 15.11 -3.64
CA HIS A 65 -21.22 15.65 -4.93
C HIS A 65 -20.64 14.92 -6.15
N SER A 66 -19.48 14.29 -6.03
CA SER A 66 -18.78 13.65 -7.15
C SER A 66 -18.03 12.37 -6.77
N PRO A 67 -18.64 11.42 -6.02
CA PRO A 67 -17.92 10.26 -5.51
C PRO A 67 -17.35 9.36 -6.62
N LYS A 68 -18.03 9.32 -7.76
CA LYS A 68 -17.62 8.54 -8.94
C LYS A 68 -16.34 9.05 -9.60
N ASP A 69 -15.99 10.31 -9.38
CA ASP A 69 -14.84 10.97 -9.98
C ASP A 69 -13.60 10.91 -9.05
N VAL A 70 -13.70 10.37 -7.84
CA VAL A 70 -12.56 10.23 -6.92
C VAL A 70 -12.30 8.77 -6.62
N TRP A 71 -11.15 8.28 -7.06
CA TRP A 71 -10.78 6.89 -6.98
C TRP A 71 -9.69 6.69 -5.93
N ILE A 72 -9.88 5.72 -5.06
CA ILE A 72 -8.86 5.20 -4.15
C ILE A 72 -8.23 3.99 -4.83
N VAL A 73 -6.92 4.06 -5.03
CA VAL A 73 -6.14 3.03 -5.73
C VAL A 73 -5.07 2.50 -4.80
N ASP A 74 -4.84 1.20 -4.85
CA ASP A 74 -3.72 0.54 -4.19
C ASP A 74 -3.14 -0.53 -5.12
N PHE A 75 -1.83 -0.70 -5.07
CA PHE A 75 -1.13 -1.79 -5.73
C PHE A 75 -0.27 -2.57 -4.73
N GLU A 76 -0.35 -3.90 -4.80
CA GLU A 76 0.79 -4.70 -4.38
C GLU A 76 1.81 -4.72 -5.52
N PHE A 77 3.09 -4.51 -5.19
CA PHE A 77 4.15 -4.45 -6.20
C PHE A 77 5.47 -5.02 -5.71
N VAL A 78 6.25 -5.50 -6.66
CA VAL A 78 7.66 -5.84 -6.43
C VAL A 78 8.50 -4.60 -6.69
N THR A 79 9.25 -4.17 -5.68
CA THR A 79 10.24 -3.10 -5.83
C THR A 79 11.48 -3.64 -6.53
N VAL A 80 11.90 -2.93 -7.59
CA VAL A 80 13.14 -3.19 -8.32
C VAL A 80 14.04 -1.97 -8.29
N GLY A 81 15.35 -2.20 -8.32
CA GLY A 81 16.38 -1.17 -8.30
C GLY A 81 16.66 -0.56 -9.67
N GLY A 82 17.57 0.41 -9.69
CA GLY A 82 18.02 1.08 -10.90
C GLY A 82 16.94 1.96 -11.55
N THR A 83 16.89 1.92 -12.88
CA THR A 83 15.99 2.72 -13.72
C THR A 83 14.65 2.04 -14.00
N ALA A 84 14.38 0.86 -13.44
CA ALA A 84 13.16 0.11 -13.70
C ALA A 84 11.99 0.54 -12.79
N SER A 85 10.79 0.65 -13.34
CA SER A 85 9.57 0.96 -12.58
C SER A 85 9.20 -0.19 -11.64
N PRO A 86 8.57 0.08 -10.48
CA PRO A 86 7.93 -0.96 -9.69
C PRO A 86 7.04 -1.88 -10.55
N ILE A 87 6.98 -3.15 -10.19
CA ILE A 87 6.25 -4.18 -10.95
C ILE A 87 4.94 -4.47 -10.20
N PRO A 88 3.79 -3.95 -10.66
CA PRO A 88 2.51 -4.23 -10.02
C PRO A 88 2.18 -5.71 -10.18
N VAL A 89 1.68 -6.33 -9.11
CA VAL A 89 1.27 -7.74 -9.06
C VAL A 89 -0.19 -7.91 -8.63
N GLN A 90 -0.76 -6.90 -7.96
CA GLN A 90 -2.18 -6.80 -7.66
C GLN A 90 -2.61 -5.34 -7.74
N LEU A 91 -3.87 -5.10 -8.08
CA LEU A 91 -4.50 -3.79 -8.17
C LEU A 91 -5.91 -3.85 -7.59
N ALA A 92 -6.27 -2.82 -6.82
CA ALA A 92 -7.66 -2.51 -6.54
C ALA A 92 -7.97 -1.02 -6.76
N ILE A 93 -9.18 -0.75 -7.25
CA ILE A 93 -9.72 0.59 -7.48
C ILE A 93 -11.10 0.65 -6.84
N ARG A 94 -11.29 1.60 -5.92
CA ARG A 94 -12.57 1.93 -5.31
C ARG A 94 -12.94 3.38 -5.58
N GLN A 95 -14.23 3.69 -5.62
CA GLN A 95 -14.70 5.07 -5.48
C GLN A 95 -14.55 5.53 -4.02
N ILE A 96 -14.48 6.83 -3.79
CA ILE A 96 -14.31 7.41 -2.44
C ILE A 96 -15.46 7.03 -1.48
N ASP A 97 -16.64 6.72 -2.01
CA ASP A 97 -17.80 6.24 -1.24
C ASP A 97 -17.76 4.72 -0.93
N GLY A 98 -16.74 4.02 -1.43
CA GLY A 98 -16.46 2.62 -1.14
C GLY A 98 -16.86 1.62 -2.23
N VAL A 99 -17.50 2.05 -3.32
CA VAL A 99 -17.87 1.15 -4.42
C VAL A 99 -16.61 0.58 -5.07
N LEU A 100 -16.45 -0.75 -5.05
CA LEU A 100 -15.36 -1.45 -5.75
C LEU A 100 -15.58 -1.43 -7.26
N LEU A 101 -14.62 -0.88 -8.00
CA LEU A 101 -14.67 -0.80 -9.46
C LEU A 101 -13.88 -1.91 -10.14
N LEU A 102 -12.68 -2.19 -9.63
CA LEU A 102 -11.78 -3.19 -10.18
C LEU A 102 -10.95 -3.79 -9.05
N GLU A 103 -10.80 -5.11 -9.07
CA GLU A 103 -9.84 -5.85 -8.27
C GLU A 103 -9.28 -6.97 -9.15
N THR A 104 -7.96 -7.05 -9.25
CA THR A 104 -7.33 -8.11 -10.04
C THR A 104 -5.86 -8.30 -9.69
N ASN A 105 -5.37 -9.51 -9.91
CA ASN A 105 -3.93 -9.76 -10.02
C ASN A 105 -3.44 -9.36 -11.42
N VAL A 106 -2.14 -9.09 -11.55
CA VAL A 106 -1.54 -8.72 -12.83
C VAL A 106 -0.88 -9.93 -13.50
N ASP A 107 -1.41 -10.38 -14.62
CA ASP A 107 -0.84 -11.51 -15.34
C ASP A 107 0.24 -11.06 -16.34
N TYR A 108 1.48 -11.47 -16.10
CA TYR A 108 2.58 -11.32 -17.06
C TYR A 108 2.78 -12.57 -17.92
N CYS A 109 1.92 -13.59 -17.77
CA CYS A 109 2.03 -14.91 -18.37
C CYS A 109 3.35 -15.62 -18.06
N LEU A 110 3.90 -15.42 -16.86
CA LEU A 110 5.17 -16.00 -16.40
C LEU A 110 4.95 -17.00 -15.26
N SER A 111 5.71 -18.09 -15.24
CA SER A 111 5.94 -18.84 -14.02
C SER A 111 6.67 -18.00 -12.97
N PHE A 112 6.61 -18.37 -11.69
CA PHE A 112 7.33 -17.64 -10.64
C PHE A 112 8.85 -17.73 -10.76
N ASP A 113 9.36 -18.82 -11.32
CA ASP A 113 10.77 -18.99 -11.61
C ASP A 113 11.19 -18.02 -12.73
N GLU A 114 10.46 -18.00 -13.86
CA GLU A 114 10.71 -17.05 -14.94
C GLU A 114 10.59 -15.61 -14.46
N PHE A 115 9.56 -15.28 -13.66
CA PHE A 115 9.41 -13.95 -13.06
C PHE A 115 10.65 -13.60 -12.22
N SER A 116 11.10 -14.53 -11.38
CA SER A 116 12.23 -14.33 -10.49
C SER A 116 13.55 -14.14 -11.22
N GLU A 117 13.76 -14.90 -12.30
CA GLU A 117 14.92 -14.82 -13.19
C GLU A 117 14.97 -13.47 -13.91
N ASN A 118 13.84 -13.04 -14.52
CA ASN A 118 13.74 -11.77 -15.23
C ASN A 118 14.14 -10.57 -14.37
N ILE A 119 13.73 -10.55 -13.11
CA ILE A 119 14.03 -9.44 -12.20
C ILE A 119 15.39 -9.58 -11.48
N GLY A 120 16.00 -10.77 -11.50
CA GLY A 120 17.21 -11.14 -10.74
C GLY A 120 18.38 -10.15 -10.80
N PRO A 121 18.69 -9.55 -11.97
CA PRO A 121 19.75 -8.55 -12.12
C PRO A 121 19.45 -7.18 -11.48
N LEU A 122 18.18 -6.87 -11.22
CA LEU A 122 17.72 -5.54 -10.81
C LEU A 122 17.41 -5.44 -9.30
N ARG A 123 17.66 -6.49 -8.52
CA ARG A 123 17.14 -6.60 -7.15
C ARG A 123 17.96 -5.81 -6.13
N THR A 124 17.25 -5.06 -5.29
CA THR A 124 17.76 -4.55 -4.00
C THR A 124 17.42 -5.49 -2.84
N GLU A 125 16.27 -6.18 -2.85
CA GLU A 125 15.83 -7.04 -1.72
C GLU A 125 15.29 -8.40 -2.18
N ARG A 126 16.19 -9.37 -2.39
CA ARG A 126 15.88 -10.69 -2.98
C ARG A 126 14.83 -11.53 -2.24
N TYR A 127 14.69 -11.36 -0.93
CA TYR A 127 13.94 -12.27 -0.05
C TYR A 127 12.43 -11.97 0.01
N LEU A 128 11.99 -10.78 -0.40
CA LEU A 128 10.57 -10.38 -0.30
C LEU A 128 9.71 -10.82 -1.49
N VAL A 129 10.32 -11.04 -2.65
CA VAL A 129 9.57 -11.37 -3.88
C VAL A 129 8.75 -12.66 -3.74
N PRO A 130 9.30 -13.79 -3.26
CA PRO A 130 8.51 -15.00 -3.10
C PRO A 130 7.33 -14.81 -2.15
N GLN A 131 7.49 -14.00 -1.09
CA GLN A 131 6.41 -13.71 -0.14
C GLN A 131 5.30 -12.87 -0.78
N ILE A 132 5.65 -11.84 -1.53
CA ILE A 132 4.69 -11.00 -2.27
C ILE A 132 3.92 -11.85 -3.29
N LEU A 133 4.64 -12.65 -4.09
CA LEU A 133 4.02 -13.53 -5.09
C LEU A 133 3.09 -14.55 -4.42
N GLN A 134 3.54 -15.22 -3.36
CA GLN A 134 2.72 -16.17 -2.61
C GLN A 134 1.47 -15.50 -2.02
N ARG A 135 1.58 -14.27 -1.52
CA ARG A 135 0.44 -13.53 -0.97
C ARG A 135 -0.59 -13.17 -2.05
N CYS A 136 -0.15 -12.69 -3.22
CA CYS A 136 -1.05 -12.24 -4.28
C CYS A 136 -1.64 -13.39 -5.10
N TYR A 137 -0.82 -14.39 -5.42
CA TYR A 137 -1.17 -15.48 -6.35
C TYR A 137 -1.40 -16.83 -5.66
N GLY A 138 -1.21 -16.93 -4.34
CA GLY A 138 -1.35 -18.16 -3.57
C GLY A 138 -0.24 -19.18 -3.86
N SER A 139 -0.60 -20.46 -3.80
CA SER A 139 0.30 -21.60 -4.09
C SER A 139 0.40 -21.95 -5.58
N GLY A 140 -0.14 -21.10 -6.47
CA GLY A 140 -0.07 -21.31 -7.91
C GLY A 140 1.37 -21.27 -8.44
N PRO A 141 1.66 -21.85 -9.61
CA PRO A 141 3.02 -21.86 -10.17
C PRO A 141 3.35 -20.64 -11.05
N ARG A 142 2.37 -19.74 -11.27
CA ARG A 142 2.48 -18.64 -12.24
C ARG A 142 1.61 -17.45 -11.89
N THR A 143 1.94 -16.31 -12.51
CA THR A 143 1.08 -15.12 -12.52
C THR A 143 -0.29 -15.47 -13.12
N ASN A 144 -1.31 -14.74 -12.69
CA ASN A 144 -2.69 -14.89 -13.14
C ASN A 144 -3.44 -13.55 -13.00
N GLY A 145 -4.68 -13.49 -13.46
CA GLY A 145 -5.49 -12.27 -13.46
C GLY A 145 -5.58 -11.66 -14.84
N LEU A 146 -5.45 -10.33 -14.94
CA LEU A 146 -5.52 -9.60 -16.20
C LEU A 146 -4.14 -9.12 -16.64
N ALA A 147 -3.87 -9.16 -17.95
CA ALA A 147 -2.66 -8.56 -18.48
C ALA A 147 -2.67 -7.03 -18.30
N PRO A 148 -1.50 -6.36 -18.16
CA PRO A 148 -1.44 -4.90 -18.00
C PRO A 148 -2.27 -4.12 -19.03
N THR A 149 -2.23 -4.53 -20.30
CA THR A 149 -3.03 -3.90 -21.37
C THR A 149 -4.55 -4.11 -21.23
N GLU A 150 -4.98 -5.24 -20.67
CA GLU A 150 -6.39 -5.50 -20.37
C GLU A 150 -6.86 -4.69 -19.18
N ILE A 151 -6.04 -4.58 -18.13
CA ILE A 151 -6.28 -3.71 -16.98
C ILE A 151 -6.45 -2.26 -17.47
N ARG A 152 -5.55 -1.79 -18.33
CA ARG A 152 -5.66 -0.47 -18.94
C ARG A 152 -6.97 -0.27 -19.69
N ALA A 153 -7.39 -1.23 -20.50
CA ALA A 153 -8.67 -1.16 -21.21
C ALA A 153 -9.84 -1.05 -20.22
N ARG A 154 -9.85 -1.86 -19.15
CA ARG A 154 -10.86 -1.79 -18.10
C ARG A 154 -10.89 -0.44 -17.38
N ILE A 155 -9.73 0.15 -17.10
CA ILE A 155 -9.64 1.48 -16.48
C ILE A 155 -10.32 2.54 -17.37
N TYR A 156 -10.12 2.50 -18.69
CA TYR A 156 -10.81 3.41 -19.61
C TYR A 156 -12.30 3.10 -19.74
N ASP A 157 -12.70 1.83 -19.75
CA ASP A 157 -14.11 1.42 -19.77
C ASP A 157 -14.87 1.88 -18.51
N LEU A 158 -14.18 1.96 -17.37
CA LEU A 158 -14.70 2.53 -16.12
C LEU A 158 -14.84 4.06 -16.16
N GLY A 159 -14.39 4.71 -17.24
CA GLY A 159 -14.52 6.14 -17.46
C GLY A 159 -13.36 6.97 -16.88
N TYR A 160 -12.17 6.39 -16.73
CA TYR A 160 -10.99 7.15 -16.31
C TYR A 160 -10.69 8.31 -17.29
N ASP A 161 -10.62 9.52 -16.74
CA ASP A 161 -10.20 10.72 -17.47
C ASP A 161 -9.21 11.50 -16.58
N PRO A 162 -7.95 11.69 -16.98
CA PRO A 162 -6.95 12.40 -16.17
C PRO A 162 -7.29 13.88 -15.90
N GLY A 163 -8.20 14.48 -16.65
CA GLY A 163 -8.71 15.84 -16.41
C GLY A 163 -9.86 15.90 -15.41
N LYS A 164 -10.55 14.78 -15.17
CA LYS A 164 -11.75 14.70 -14.32
C LYS A 164 -11.52 13.85 -13.06
N THR A 165 -10.95 12.66 -13.23
CA THR A 165 -10.76 11.67 -12.17
C THR A 165 -9.63 12.08 -11.24
N LYS A 166 -9.91 12.18 -9.94
CA LYS A 166 -8.92 12.37 -8.88
C LYS A 166 -8.51 11.02 -8.33
N ILE A 167 -7.22 10.82 -8.06
CA ILE A 167 -6.72 9.56 -7.51
C ILE A 167 -6.14 9.80 -6.12
N LEU A 168 -6.56 8.98 -5.17
CA LEU A 168 -6.07 8.94 -3.80
C LEU A 168 -5.40 7.57 -3.55
N SER A 169 -4.39 7.54 -2.70
CA SER A 169 -3.67 6.32 -2.28
C SER A 169 -3.07 6.58 -0.89
N TRP A 170 -2.73 5.53 -0.15
CA TRP A 170 -2.08 5.68 1.16
C TRP A 170 -0.55 5.84 1.02
N PHE A 171 -0.06 7.08 1.04
CA PHE A 171 1.38 7.43 1.07
C PHE A 171 2.27 6.81 -0.03
N SER A 172 1.83 6.77 -1.29
CA SER A 172 2.57 5.98 -2.27
C SER A 172 2.79 6.72 -3.59
N VAL A 173 4.01 7.23 -3.75
CA VAL A 173 4.58 7.58 -5.07
C VAL A 173 4.71 6.32 -5.93
N GLN A 174 4.82 5.14 -5.31
CA GLN A 174 4.91 3.85 -5.97
C GLN A 174 3.58 3.45 -6.64
N ASP A 175 2.44 3.71 -6.01
CA ASP A 175 1.12 3.45 -6.60
C ASP A 175 0.91 4.35 -7.81
N MET A 176 1.35 5.61 -7.72
CA MET A 176 1.36 6.50 -8.88
C MET A 176 2.22 5.92 -10.01
N GLN A 177 3.43 5.41 -9.71
CA GLN A 177 4.30 4.79 -10.71
C GLN A 177 3.71 3.51 -11.31
N CYS A 178 3.09 2.66 -10.49
CA CYS A 178 2.38 1.46 -10.93
C CYS A 178 1.21 1.82 -11.83
N PHE A 179 0.41 2.83 -11.44
CA PHE A 179 -0.72 3.30 -12.22
C PHE A 179 -0.27 3.88 -13.57
N GLN A 180 0.75 4.74 -13.58
CA GLN A 180 1.37 5.26 -14.80
C GLN A 180 1.87 4.14 -15.70
N ARG A 181 2.56 3.15 -15.12
CA ARG A 181 3.03 1.98 -15.85
C ARG A 181 1.88 1.25 -16.54
N ILE A 182 0.79 0.95 -15.83
CA ILE A 182 -0.38 0.29 -16.41
C ILE A 182 -0.96 1.13 -17.56
N LEU A 183 -1.06 2.45 -17.40
CA LEU A 183 -1.64 3.32 -18.41
C LEU A 183 -0.76 3.46 -19.66
N LEU A 184 0.56 3.51 -19.51
CA LEU A 184 1.47 3.91 -20.59
C LEU A 184 2.18 2.74 -21.27
N GLN A 185 2.46 1.67 -20.54
CA GLN A 185 3.36 0.61 -21.00
C GLN A 185 2.61 -0.60 -21.57
N GLY A 186 3.36 -1.54 -22.13
CA GLY A 186 2.87 -2.83 -22.62
C GLY A 186 2.78 -3.90 -21.52
N ASN A 187 2.72 -5.16 -21.95
CA ASN A 187 2.65 -6.31 -21.03
C ASN A 187 4.03 -6.74 -20.48
N ASP A 188 5.09 -6.00 -20.77
CA ASP A 188 6.44 -6.36 -20.34
C ASP A 188 6.60 -6.27 -18.81
N VAL A 189 7.32 -7.24 -18.24
CA VAL A 189 7.57 -7.35 -16.80
C VAL A 189 8.63 -6.35 -16.31
N ILE A 190 9.59 -5.97 -17.15
CA ILE A 190 10.57 -4.91 -16.86
C ILE A 190 10.32 -3.74 -17.79
N VAL A 191 10.02 -2.58 -17.21
CA VAL A 191 9.85 -1.32 -17.96
C VAL A 191 10.64 -0.20 -17.28
N PRO A 192 11.15 0.80 -18.03
CA PRO A 192 11.82 1.95 -17.44
C PRO A 192 10.86 2.78 -16.58
N LYS A 193 11.40 3.49 -15.59
CA LYS A 193 10.68 4.51 -14.83
C LYS A 193 10.33 5.66 -15.76
N GLU A 194 9.05 6.00 -15.79
CA GLU A 194 8.59 7.26 -16.35
C GLU A 194 8.83 8.41 -15.33
N GLY A 195 9.12 9.60 -15.84
CA GLY A 195 9.27 10.78 -15.00
C GLY A 195 7.94 11.17 -14.33
N HIS A 196 8.01 11.75 -13.12
CA HIS A 196 6.83 12.13 -12.31
C HIS A 196 5.87 13.16 -12.95
N GLN A 197 6.14 13.64 -14.16
CA GLN A 197 5.42 14.77 -14.77
C GLN A 197 4.00 14.44 -15.27
N THR A 198 3.58 13.18 -15.33
CA THR A 198 2.36 12.77 -16.04
C THR A 198 1.11 12.50 -15.18
N CYS A 199 1.12 12.67 -13.85
CA CYS A 199 -0.05 12.39 -12.99
C CYS A 199 -0.46 13.57 -12.08
N LYS A 200 -0.85 14.70 -12.69
CA LYS A 200 -1.33 15.90 -11.96
C LYS A 200 -2.62 15.69 -11.16
N ASN A 201 -3.34 14.62 -11.44
CA ASN A 201 -4.61 14.26 -10.80
C ASN A 201 -4.43 13.31 -9.60
N PHE A 202 -3.19 13.00 -9.23
CA PHE A 202 -2.85 12.06 -8.15
C PHE A 202 -2.53 12.83 -6.84
N GLN A 203 -3.15 12.40 -5.74
CA GLN A 203 -3.01 12.95 -4.39
C GLN A 203 -3.18 14.47 -4.29
N GLU A 204 -4.22 15.04 -4.92
CA GLU A 204 -4.57 16.46 -4.68
C GLU A 204 -4.84 16.74 -3.19
N VAL A 205 -5.41 15.76 -2.49
CA VAL A 205 -5.33 15.64 -1.04
C VAL A 205 -4.50 14.41 -0.70
N ASP A 206 -3.34 14.61 -0.06
CA ASP A 206 -2.53 13.52 0.49
C ASP A 206 -3.11 13.09 1.84
N LEU A 207 -3.90 11.99 1.83
CA LEU A 207 -4.59 11.47 3.01
C LEU A 207 -3.62 11.16 4.15
N GLY A 208 -2.44 10.67 3.81
CA GLY A 208 -1.43 10.34 4.78
C GLY A 208 -0.86 11.58 5.48
N MET A 209 -0.49 12.58 4.69
CA MET A 209 0.01 13.87 5.20
C MET A 209 -1.07 14.67 5.91
N LEU A 210 -2.33 14.54 5.50
CA LEU A 210 -3.48 15.06 6.23
C LEU A 210 -3.59 14.39 7.61
N CYS A 211 -3.57 13.06 7.69
CA CYS A 211 -3.54 12.33 8.96
C CYS A 211 -2.34 12.73 9.83
N LYS A 212 -1.15 12.89 9.25
CA LYS A 212 0.04 13.36 9.98
C LYS A 212 -0.17 14.71 10.68
N ARG A 213 -0.88 15.64 10.03
CA ARG A 213 -1.18 16.97 10.60
C ARG A 213 -2.35 16.95 11.59
N LEU A 214 -3.28 16.00 11.43
CA LEU A 214 -4.41 15.82 12.35
C LEU A 214 -4.01 15.10 13.64
N LEU A 215 -3.04 14.19 13.58
CA LEU A 215 -2.67 13.34 14.69
C LEU A 215 -1.59 13.98 15.59
N PRO A 216 -1.56 13.66 16.90
CA PRO A 216 -0.57 14.21 17.80
C PRO A 216 0.85 13.75 17.43
N HIS A 217 1.87 14.54 17.80
CA HIS A 217 3.28 14.21 17.54
C HIS A 217 3.73 12.88 18.18
N SER A 218 3.04 12.45 19.23
CA SER A 218 3.24 11.16 19.90
C SER A 218 2.64 9.96 19.15
N TRP A 219 2.00 10.19 17.99
CA TRP A 219 1.40 9.13 17.21
C TRP A 219 2.45 8.10 16.77
N PRO A 220 2.22 6.79 16.97
CA PRO A 220 3.27 5.78 16.89
C PRO A 220 3.72 5.50 15.46
N SER A 221 2.79 5.53 14.49
CA SER A 221 3.09 5.25 13.09
C SER A 221 1.96 5.70 12.17
N LEU A 222 2.32 6.18 10.98
CA LEU A 222 1.39 6.52 9.89
C LEU A 222 1.16 5.35 8.93
N LYS A 223 1.62 4.14 9.28
CA LYS A 223 1.26 2.93 8.54
C LYS A 223 -0.26 2.75 8.52
N LEU A 224 -0.79 2.27 7.38
CA LEU A 224 -2.23 2.08 7.18
C LEU A 224 -2.84 1.25 8.31
N VAL A 225 -2.22 0.10 8.62
CA VAL A 225 -2.63 -0.79 9.72
C VAL A 225 -2.73 -0.11 11.07
N THR A 226 -1.84 0.85 11.36
CA THR A 226 -1.84 1.55 12.64
C THR A 226 -2.98 2.56 12.69
N VAL A 227 -3.15 3.36 11.64
CA VAL A 227 -4.21 4.38 11.59
C VAL A 227 -5.59 3.73 11.53
N HIS A 228 -5.81 2.82 10.57
CA HIS A 228 -7.07 2.12 10.41
C HIS A 228 -7.42 1.28 11.66
N GLY A 229 -6.44 0.55 12.21
CA GLY A 229 -6.63 -0.24 13.43
C GLY A 229 -7.08 0.59 14.63
N SER A 230 -6.53 1.81 14.80
CA SER A 230 -6.96 2.73 15.87
C SER A 230 -8.39 3.24 15.69
N ILE A 231 -8.80 3.55 14.45
CA ILE A 231 -10.18 3.99 14.15
C ILE A 231 -11.16 2.84 14.41
N MET A 232 -10.84 1.64 13.95
CA MET A 232 -11.69 0.47 14.14
C MET A 232 -11.80 0.08 15.62
N ALA A 233 -10.71 0.17 16.39
CA ALA A 233 -10.72 -0.07 17.83
C ALA A 233 -11.62 0.92 18.59
N LYS A 234 -11.62 2.22 18.20
CA LYS A 234 -12.55 3.23 18.73
C LYS A 234 -14.02 2.83 18.49
N GLN A 235 -14.31 2.14 17.39
CA GLN A 235 -15.64 1.64 17.05
C GLN A 235 -15.95 0.26 17.68
N GLY A 236 -15.07 -0.27 18.54
CA GLY A 236 -15.22 -1.59 19.16
C GLY A 236 -14.98 -2.76 18.20
N GLN A 237 -14.41 -2.50 17.03
CA GLN A 237 -14.11 -3.51 16.02
C GLN A 237 -12.66 -3.96 16.11
N ARG A 238 -12.42 -5.26 15.88
CA ARG A 238 -11.08 -5.83 15.77
C ARG A 238 -10.78 -6.07 14.29
N VAL A 239 -9.71 -5.48 13.80
CA VAL A 239 -9.22 -5.72 12.44
C VAL A 239 -8.24 -6.87 12.45
N ASP A 240 -8.41 -7.80 11.51
CA ASP A 240 -7.43 -8.83 11.26
C ASP A 240 -6.22 -8.23 10.54
N SER A 241 -5.01 -8.48 11.04
CA SER A 241 -3.77 -8.01 10.40
C SER A 241 -3.55 -8.63 9.03
N ASP A 242 -4.17 -9.78 8.76
CA ASP A 242 -4.03 -10.50 7.49
C ASP A 242 -4.81 -9.81 6.34
N LEU A 243 -5.63 -8.79 6.65
CA LEU A 243 -6.33 -7.96 5.66
C LEU A 243 -5.43 -6.93 4.97
N TYR A 244 -4.25 -6.64 5.54
CA TYR A 244 -3.31 -5.68 4.97
C TYR A 244 -2.31 -6.36 4.04
N HIS A 245 -1.74 -5.58 3.13
CA HIS A 245 -0.95 -6.08 2.01
C HIS A 245 -1.77 -6.90 1.01
N ASN A 246 -3.00 -6.44 0.80
CA ASN A 246 -3.92 -6.89 -0.20
C ASN A 246 -4.59 -5.63 -0.73
N ALA A 247 -4.47 -5.37 -2.03
CA ALA A 247 -4.89 -4.08 -2.58
C ALA A 247 -6.38 -3.79 -2.31
N SER A 248 -7.23 -4.81 -2.34
CA SER A 248 -8.67 -4.64 -2.07
C SER A 248 -8.98 -4.36 -0.60
N GLY A 249 -8.25 -5.02 0.30
CA GLY A 249 -8.30 -4.77 1.74
C GLY A 249 -7.77 -3.38 2.10
N ASP A 250 -6.64 -2.99 1.51
CA ASP A 250 -5.99 -1.71 1.76
C ASP A 250 -6.82 -0.54 1.22
N THR A 251 -7.38 -0.63 0.00
CA THR A 251 -8.34 0.37 -0.49
C THR A 251 -9.60 0.46 0.37
N ALA A 252 -10.12 -0.65 0.91
CA ALA A 252 -11.25 -0.63 1.82
C ALA A 252 -10.92 0.05 3.16
N ALA A 253 -9.75 -0.24 3.73
CA ALA A 253 -9.25 0.43 4.93
C ALA A 253 -9.11 1.95 4.72
N VAL A 254 -8.62 2.38 3.55
CA VAL A 254 -8.53 3.81 3.20
C VAL A 254 -9.92 4.45 3.09
N VAL A 255 -10.92 3.76 2.51
CA VAL A 255 -12.31 4.24 2.50
C VAL A 255 -12.83 4.47 3.92
N ASP A 256 -12.58 3.56 4.85
CA ASP A 256 -13.04 3.70 6.23
C ASP A 256 -12.32 4.84 6.97
N ILE A 257 -11.03 5.05 6.68
CA ILE A 257 -10.30 6.25 7.14
C ILE A 257 -10.96 7.51 6.57
N VAL A 258 -11.26 7.55 5.26
CA VAL A 258 -11.91 8.71 4.64
C VAL A 258 -13.23 9.01 5.35
N LYS A 259 -14.11 8.02 5.58
CA LYS A 259 -15.37 8.22 6.30
C LYS A 259 -15.17 8.83 7.69
N GLU A 260 -14.17 8.36 8.43
CA GLU A 260 -13.84 8.93 9.75
C GLU A 260 -13.34 10.38 9.62
N LEU A 261 -12.50 10.68 8.62
CA LEU A 261 -12.05 12.05 8.33
C LEU A 261 -13.23 12.97 8.00
N LEU A 262 -14.20 12.50 7.22
CA LEU A 262 -15.40 13.28 6.87
C LEU A 262 -16.23 13.67 8.10
N SER A 263 -16.20 12.88 9.17
CA SER A 263 -16.93 13.17 10.41
C SER A 263 -16.35 14.35 11.21
N LEU A 264 -15.16 14.84 10.83
CA LEU A 264 -14.48 15.95 11.50
C LEU A 264 -14.95 17.33 11.01
N VAL A 265 -15.78 17.39 9.95
CA VAL A 265 -16.33 18.62 9.35
C VAL A 265 -17.79 18.45 8.93
#